data_AF-A0A8S1BJQ1-F1
#
_entry.id   AF-A0A8S1BJQ1-F1
#
_cell.length_a   1.000
_cell.length_b   1.000
_cell.length_c   1.000
_cell.angle_alpha   90.00
_cell.angle_beta   90.00
_cell.angle_gamma   90.00
#
_symmetry.space_group_name_H-M   'P 1'
#
loop_
_entity.id
_entity.type
_entity.pdbx_description
1 polymer ?
#
loop_
_entity_poly.entity_id
_entity_poly.type
_entity_poly.pdbx_seq_one_letter_code
_entity_poly.pdbx_strand_id
1 'polypeptide(L)'
;MRSVVEENIALRLIKQHADVEEPESSPISLEETTGITGRVYFDEAGYVSGGSKDSDPYVRNRFNQIASDNLSSNRVVPDTRNAMCKLKKYDEDLPETSVIITFHNEARSTLLRTIVSVLNRSPEHLIQRNYSSGQTSVITRKMALLFALFAR
;
A
#
# COMPACT_ATOMS: atom_id res chain seq x y z
N MET A 1 47.23 -0.35 -19.04
CA MET A 1 47.49 0.71 -18.03
C MET A 1 46.53 1.86 -18.31
N ARG A 2 45.92 2.43 -17.25
CA ARG A 2 44.77 3.38 -17.18
C ARG A 2 43.41 2.68 -17.10
N SER A 3 42.86 2.33 -15.93
CA SER A 3 42.50 3.06 -14.68
C SER A 3 41.07 3.61 -14.70
N VAL A 4 40.18 2.89 -13.99
CA VAL A 4 39.14 3.35 -13.04
C VAL A 4 38.28 4.55 -13.50
N VAL A 5 37.12 4.28 -14.10
CA VAL A 5 35.76 4.38 -13.50
C VAL A 5 35.37 5.83 -13.16
N GLU A 6 34.57 6.41 -14.06
CA GLU A 6 33.71 7.55 -13.73
C GLU A 6 32.68 7.10 -12.68
N GLU A 7 32.84 7.59 -11.45
CA GLU A 7 31.90 7.33 -10.36
C GLU A 7 30.56 8.03 -10.64
N ASN A 8 29.48 7.26 -10.70
CA ASN A 8 28.12 7.79 -10.76
C ASN A 8 27.79 8.58 -9.49
N ILE A 9 27.30 9.80 -9.68
CA ILE A 9 26.97 10.80 -8.64
C ILE A 9 26.06 10.22 -7.53
N ALA A 10 25.23 9.22 -7.86
CA ALA A 10 24.39 8.51 -6.89
C ALA A 10 25.16 7.80 -5.77
N LEU A 11 26.37 7.30 -6.04
CA LEU A 11 27.21 6.61 -5.04
C LEU A 11 27.83 7.57 -4.03
N ARG A 12 27.98 8.86 -4.36
CA ARG A 12 28.47 9.88 -3.43
C ARG A 12 27.43 10.28 -2.39
N LEU A 13 26.15 10.31 -2.78
CA LEU A 13 25.06 10.66 -1.88
C LEU A 13 24.81 9.58 -0.81
N ILE A 14 25.03 8.30 -1.14
CA ILE A 14 24.90 7.19 -0.19
C ILE A 14 26.03 7.20 0.85
N LYS A 15 27.24 7.62 0.45
CA LYS A 15 28.39 7.70 1.37
C LYS A 15 28.31 8.85 2.38
N GLN A 16 27.49 9.87 2.15
CA GLN A 16 27.39 11.04 3.03
C GLN A 16 26.43 10.86 4.22
N HIS A 17 25.77 9.71 4.35
CA HIS A 17 24.79 9.45 5.42
C HIS A 17 25.07 8.16 6.23
N ALA A 18 26.31 7.65 6.20
CA ALA A 18 26.68 6.40 6.88
C ALA A 18 27.27 6.56 8.29
N ASP A 19 27.35 7.78 8.84
CA ASP A 19 27.93 8.01 10.17
C ASP A 19 26.87 8.59 11.13
N VAL A 20 26.05 7.71 11.73
CA VAL A 20 25.43 7.99 13.04
C VAL A 20 25.50 6.71 13.87
N GLU A 21 26.30 6.79 14.93
CA GLU A 21 26.55 5.79 15.96
C GLU A 21 25.26 5.30 16.63
N GLU A 22 25.21 4.00 16.95
CA GLU A 22 24.27 3.46 17.94
C GLU A 22 24.63 3.98 19.34
N PRO A 23 23.66 4.48 20.14
CA PRO A 23 23.81 4.51 21.57
C PRO A 23 22.99 3.39 22.23
N GLU A 24 23.64 2.77 23.22
CA GLU A 24 23.18 1.62 23.96
C GLU A 24 21.88 1.81 24.73
N SER A 25 21.21 0.68 24.94
CA SER A 25 20.01 0.49 25.74
C SER A 25 20.17 0.89 27.22
N SER A 26 19.15 1.51 27.80
CA SER A 26 18.77 1.28 29.19
C SER A 26 17.25 1.45 29.41
N PRO A 27 16.65 0.72 30.36
CA PRO A 27 15.22 0.40 30.34
C PRO A 27 14.38 1.44 31.08
N ILE A 28 13.26 1.86 30.48
CA ILE A 28 12.22 2.65 31.18
C ILE A 28 10.87 1.95 31.01
N SER A 29 10.12 2.01 32.11
CA SER A 29 9.07 1.14 32.63
C SER A 29 7.81 0.95 31.79
N LEU A 30 7.26 -0.26 31.95
CA LEU A 30 5.95 -0.73 31.53
C LEU A 30 4.81 0.17 32.04
N GLU A 31 4.05 0.79 31.13
CA GLU A 31 2.60 0.90 31.27
C GLU A 31 1.92 0.55 29.95
N GLU A 32 0.89 -0.27 30.07
CA GLU A 32 0.23 -1.03 29.02
C GLU A 32 -0.54 -0.16 28.03
N THR A 33 -0.38 -0.41 26.73
CA THR A 33 -1.56 -0.57 25.86
C THR A 33 -1.23 -1.44 24.65
N THR A 34 -1.70 -2.70 24.73
CA THR A 34 -2.11 -3.59 23.64
C THR A 34 -1.21 -3.65 22.41
N GLY A 35 -0.40 -4.72 22.37
CA GLY A 35 0.67 -4.92 21.40
C GLY A 35 0.25 -4.98 19.93
N ILE A 36 1.19 -4.58 19.07
CA ILE A 36 1.26 -4.98 17.67
C ILE A 36 2.73 -5.20 17.32
N THR A 37 3.14 -6.45 17.25
CA THR A 37 4.33 -6.88 16.53
C THR A 37 4.06 -6.81 15.03
N GLY A 38 4.83 -6.00 14.29
CA GLY A 38 5.12 -6.25 12.87
C GLY A 38 4.10 -5.78 11.83
N ARG A 39 4.02 -4.47 11.56
CA ARG A 39 3.78 -3.85 10.25
C ARG A 39 4.06 -2.35 10.43
N VAL A 40 5.02 -1.80 9.69
CA VAL A 40 5.21 -0.35 9.60
C VAL A 40 3.86 0.24 9.18
N TYR A 41 3.20 0.97 10.08
CA TYR A 41 1.87 1.55 9.83
C TYR A 41 1.99 2.45 8.60
N PHE A 42 1.31 2.09 7.51
CA PHE A 42 1.23 2.96 6.34
C PHE A 42 0.56 4.28 6.77
N ASP A 43 1.26 5.40 6.59
CA ASP A 43 0.73 6.72 6.90
C ASP A 43 -0.32 7.13 5.85
N GLU A 44 -1.56 6.72 6.11
CA GLU A 44 -2.72 7.06 5.28
C GLU A 44 -2.92 8.58 5.20
N ALA A 45 -2.75 9.30 6.31
CA ALA A 45 -2.96 10.73 6.36
C ALA A 45 -1.91 11.48 5.52
N GLY A 46 -0.64 11.11 5.66
CA GLY A 46 0.45 11.64 4.83
C GLY A 46 0.26 11.33 3.34
N TYR A 47 -0.16 10.11 3.02
CA TYR A 47 -0.41 9.74 1.62
C TYR A 47 -1.54 10.57 0.99
N VAL A 48 -2.70 10.66 1.66
CA VAL A 48 -3.88 11.40 1.15
C VAL A 48 -3.61 12.89 1.11
N SER A 49 -2.96 13.46 2.13
CA SER A 49 -2.62 14.89 2.17
C SER A 49 -1.61 15.32 1.11
N GLY A 50 -0.74 14.42 0.65
CA GLY A 50 0.14 14.66 -0.50
C GLY A 50 -0.57 14.74 -1.85
N GLY A 51 -1.90 14.59 -1.87
CA GLY A 51 -2.74 14.86 -3.03
C GLY A 51 -2.88 16.35 -3.32
N SER A 52 -2.89 16.67 -4.61
CA SER A 52 -3.31 17.96 -5.18
C SER A 52 -4.73 18.32 -4.73
N LYS A 53 -4.89 19.53 -4.18
CA LYS A 53 -6.18 20.09 -3.76
C LYS A 53 -6.52 21.29 -4.65
N ASP A 54 -7.62 21.18 -5.36
CA ASP A 54 -8.18 22.26 -6.17
C ASP A 54 -9.19 23.07 -5.36
N SER A 55 -9.48 24.30 -5.80
CA SER A 55 -10.48 25.17 -5.15
C SER A 55 -11.88 24.59 -5.24
N ASP A 56 -12.24 24.04 -6.39
CA ASP A 56 -13.45 23.26 -6.60
C ASP A 56 -13.15 21.76 -6.47
N PRO A 57 -13.76 21.07 -5.49
CA PRO A 57 -13.48 19.65 -5.23
C PRO A 57 -13.92 18.70 -6.35
N TYR A 58 -14.67 19.16 -7.36
CA TYR A 58 -15.16 18.32 -8.48
C TYR A 58 -14.30 18.44 -9.75
N VAL A 59 -13.42 19.45 -9.87
CA VAL A 59 -12.70 19.76 -11.11
C VAL A 59 -11.65 18.71 -11.48
N ARG A 60 -11.06 18.02 -10.51
CA ARG A 60 -10.00 17.05 -10.80
C ARG A 60 -10.56 15.68 -11.15
N ASN A 61 -11.44 15.15 -10.30
CA ASN A 61 -11.87 13.75 -10.37
C ASN A 61 -13.36 13.58 -10.71
N ARG A 62 -14.10 14.68 -10.98
CA ARG A 62 -15.56 14.66 -11.29
C ARG A 62 -16.46 14.09 -10.18
N PHE A 63 -15.91 13.90 -8.98
CA PHE A 63 -16.63 13.61 -7.75
C PHE A 63 -16.10 14.50 -6.63
N ASN A 64 -16.78 14.54 -5.48
CA ASN A 64 -16.37 15.36 -4.35
C ASN A 64 -15.09 14.81 -3.69
N GLN A 65 -13.94 15.39 -4.03
CA GLN A 65 -12.64 14.95 -3.50
C GLN A 65 -12.54 15.16 -1.99
N ILE A 66 -13.03 16.27 -1.45
CA ILE A 66 -12.96 16.55 0.00
C ILE A 66 -13.74 15.50 0.79
N ALA A 67 -14.96 15.17 0.35
CA ALA A 67 -15.75 14.11 0.97
C ALA A 67 -15.07 12.75 0.87
N SER A 68 -14.38 12.48 -0.25
CA SER A 68 -13.59 11.25 -0.43
C SER A 68 -12.39 11.20 0.52
N ASP A 69 -11.64 12.30 0.68
CA ASP A 69 -10.44 12.36 1.50
C ASP A 69 -10.74 12.24 3.00
N ASN A 70 -11.94 12.65 3.43
CA ASN A 70 -12.42 12.52 4.80
C ASN A 70 -12.90 11.10 5.17
N LEU A 71 -12.99 10.18 4.20
CA LEU A 71 -13.41 8.80 4.44
C LEU A 71 -12.21 7.89 4.66
N SER A 72 -12.24 7.10 5.74
CA SER A 72 -11.23 6.08 6.02
C SER A 72 -11.07 5.09 4.87
N SER A 73 -9.81 4.69 4.62
CA SER A 73 -9.43 3.64 3.67
C SER A 73 -10.16 2.32 3.92
N ASN A 74 -10.44 1.99 5.18
CA ASN A 74 -11.12 0.77 5.62
C ASN A 74 -12.55 1.04 6.11
N ARG A 75 -13.27 1.99 5.50
CA ARG A 75 -14.67 2.25 5.88
C ARG A 75 -15.54 1.00 5.74
N VAL A 76 -16.47 0.84 6.68
CA VAL A 76 -17.50 -0.20 6.61
C VAL A 76 -18.45 0.11 5.46
N VAL A 77 -18.73 -0.89 4.62
CA VAL A 77 -19.72 -0.81 3.54
C VAL A 77 -20.81 -1.83 3.87
N PRO A 78 -22.10 -1.42 3.87
CA PRO A 78 -23.20 -2.34 4.15
C PRO A 78 -23.25 -3.45 3.10
N ASP A 79 -23.55 -4.68 3.55
CA ASP A 79 -23.71 -5.83 2.65
C ASP A 79 -25.03 -5.70 1.88
N THR A 80 -24.94 -5.35 0.60
CA THR A 80 -26.09 -5.21 -0.31
C THR A 80 -26.44 -6.50 -1.03
N ARG A 81 -25.77 -7.62 -0.74
CA ARG A 81 -26.03 -8.91 -1.41
C ARG A 81 -27.39 -9.47 -1.00
N ASN A 82 -28.02 -10.18 -1.94
CA ASN A 82 -29.25 -10.93 -1.67
C ASN A 82 -29.00 -12.01 -0.58
N ALA A 83 -30.01 -12.29 0.26
CA ALA A 83 -29.91 -13.30 1.32
C ALA A 83 -29.46 -14.68 0.80
N MET A 84 -29.87 -15.07 -0.40
CA MET A 84 -29.46 -16.34 -1.03
C MET A 84 -27.97 -16.40 -1.35
N CYS A 85 -27.31 -15.25 -1.60
CA CYS A 85 -25.86 -15.21 -1.84
C CYS A 85 -25.05 -15.58 -0.58
N LYS A 86 -25.59 -15.33 0.62
CA LYS A 86 -24.94 -15.66 1.89
C LYS A 86 -24.91 -17.17 2.17
N LEU A 87 -25.81 -17.92 1.54
CA LEU A 87 -25.91 -19.38 1.68
C LEU A 87 -25.07 -20.15 0.66
N LYS A 88 -24.50 -19.46 -0.35
CA LYS A 88 -23.64 -20.08 -1.35
C LYS A 88 -22.29 -20.41 -0.73
N LYS A 89 -21.89 -21.68 -0.84
CA LYS A 89 -20.54 -22.15 -0.51
C LYS A 89 -19.76 -22.30 -1.82
N TYR A 90 -18.51 -21.88 -1.78
CA TYR A 90 -17.54 -22.06 -2.85
C TYR A 90 -16.51 -23.09 -2.38
N ASP A 91 -15.85 -23.75 -3.31
CA ASP A 91 -14.74 -24.64 -2.97
C ASP A 91 -13.58 -23.82 -2.40
N GLU A 92 -12.82 -24.39 -1.47
CA GLU A 92 -11.63 -23.74 -0.89
C GLU A 92 -10.44 -23.76 -1.87
N ASP A 93 -10.42 -24.73 -2.79
CA ASP A 93 -9.35 -24.94 -3.78
C ASP A 93 -9.54 -24.07 -5.04
N LEU A 94 -9.76 -22.77 -4.85
CA LEU A 94 -9.84 -21.81 -5.95
C LEU A 94 -8.44 -21.39 -6.41
N PRO A 95 -8.24 -21.18 -7.72
CA PRO A 95 -6.95 -20.74 -8.24
C PRO A 95 -6.61 -19.34 -7.74
N GLU A 96 -5.32 -19.12 -7.45
CA GLU A 96 -4.80 -17.80 -7.11
C GLU A 96 -5.11 -16.79 -8.23
N THR A 97 -5.47 -15.58 -7.83
CA THR A 97 -5.84 -14.50 -8.74
C THR A 97 -4.91 -13.31 -8.62
N SER A 98 -4.63 -12.66 -9.75
CA SER A 98 -3.89 -11.41 -9.80
C SER A 98 -4.85 -10.27 -10.05
N VAL A 99 -4.94 -9.32 -9.11
CA VAL A 99 -5.70 -8.09 -9.30
C VAL A 99 -4.81 -7.09 -10.04
N ILE A 100 -5.31 -6.46 -11.10
CA ILE A 100 -4.58 -5.45 -11.89
C ILE A 100 -5.40 -4.16 -11.81
N ILE A 101 -4.83 -3.09 -11.25
CA ILE A 101 -5.50 -1.79 -11.09
C ILE A 101 -4.79 -0.76 -11.97
N THR A 102 -5.37 -0.43 -13.12
CA THR A 102 -4.91 0.68 -13.95
C THR A 102 -5.51 1.98 -13.45
N PHE A 103 -4.68 3.01 -13.24
CA PHE A 103 -5.15 4.33 -12.84
C PHE A 103 -4.45 5.41 -13.66
N HIS A 104 -5.12 6.55 -13.84
CA HIS A 104 -4.55 7.73 -14.46
C HIS A 104 -5.11 8.96 -13.74
N ASN A 105 -4.23 9.75 -13.11
CA ASN A 105 -4.59 10.95 -12.33
C ASN A 105 -5.70 10.74 -11.27
N GLU A 106 -5.84 9.52 -10.75
CA GLU A 106 -6.84 9.15 -9.73
C GLU A 106 -6.62 9.88 -8.40
N ALA A 107 -7.69 10.08 -7.62
CA ALA A 107 -7.54 10.62 -6.28
C ALA A 107 -6.81 9.63 -5.37
N ARG A 108 -5.95 10.12 -4.48
CA ARG A 108 -5.18 9.25 -3.60
C ARG A 108 -6.08 8.46 -2.64
N SER A 109 -7.12 9.11 -2.11
CA SER A 109 -8.08 8.46 -1.21
C SER A 109 -8.91 7.35 -1.88
N THR A 110 -9.32 7.52 -3.15
CA THR A 110 -10.02 6.48 -3.92
C THR A 110 -9.11 5.30 -4.22
N LEU A 111 -7.89 5.56 -4.71
CA LEU A 111 -6.94 4.51 -5.05
C LEU A 111 -6.56 3.67 -3.82
N LEU A 112 -6.26 4.32 -2.69
CA LEU A 112 -5.94 3.64 -1.44
C LEU A 112 -7.11 2.77 -0.97
N ARG A 113 -8.34 3.30 -0.96
CA ARG A 113 -9.54 2.53 -0.61
C ARG A 113 -9.73 1.29 -1.48
N THR A 114 -9.44 1.40 -2.78
CA THR A 114 -9.53 0.25 -3.69
C THR A 114 -8.56 -0.85 -3.26
N ILE A 115 -7.30 -0.49 -3.01
CA ILE A 115 -6.26 -1.45 -2.59
C ILE A 115 -6.62 -2.08 -1.24
N VAL A 116 -6.97 -1.27 -0.24
CA VAL A 116 -7.33 -1.75 1.11
C VAL A 116 -8.59 -2.62 1.05
N SER A 117 -9.59 -2.27 0.25
CA SER A 117 -10.78 -3.11 0.07
C SER A 117 -10.45 -4.47 -0.55
N VAL A 118 -9.54 -4.52 -1.52
CA VAL A 118 -9.12 -5.78 -2.15
C VAL A 118 -8.44 -6.68 -1.13
N LEU A 119 -7.51 -6.12 -0.33
CA LEU A 119 -6.79 -6.85 0.71
C LEU A 119 -7.71 -7.33 1.84
N ASN A 120 -8.67 -6.51 2.27
CA ASN A 120 -9.51 -6.83 3.43
C ASN A 120 -10.72 -7.73 3.12
N ARG A 121 -11.20 -7.74 1.86
CA ARG A 121 -12.42 -8.47 1.48
C ARG A 121 -12.17 -9.73 0.66
N SER A 122 -10.91 -10.05 0.44
CA SER A 122 -10.52 -11.24 -0.30
C SER A 122 -9.72 -12.16 0.61
N PRO A 123 -9.96 -13.48 0.56
CA PRO A 123 -9.14 -14.44 1.29
C PRO A 123 -7.66 -14.31 0.91
N GLU A 124 -6.77 -14.35 1.92
CA GLU A 124 -5.33 -14.15 1.71
C GLU A 124 -4.74 -15.16 0.72
N HIS A 125 -5.17 -16.43 0.77
CA HIS A 125 -4.69 -17.49 -0.12
C HIS A 125 -5.04 -17.28 -1.60
N LEU A 126 -6.01 -16.42 -1.92
CA LEU A 126 -6.41 -16.13 -3.30
C LEU A 126 -5.63 -14.96 -3.90
N ILE A 127 -5.19 -14.01 -3.09
CA ILE A 127 -4.51 -12.80 -3.54
C ILE A 127 -2.99 -12.88 -3.34
N GLN A 128 -2.58 -13.56 -2.28
CA GLN A 128 -1.19 -13.78 -1.97
C GLN A 128 -0.81 -15.17 -2.45
N ARG A 129 0.03 -15.20 -3.48
CA ARG A 129 0.69 -16.42 -3.90
C ARG A 129 1.40 -17.06 -2.72
N ASN A 130 0.97 -18.27 -2.35
CA ASN A 130 1.61 -19.04 -1.29
C ASN A 130 3.00 -19.43 -1.79
N TYR A 131 4.01 -18.73 -1.28
CA TYR A 131 5.39 -18.98 -1.67
C TYR A 131 5.92 -20.23 -0.95
N SER A 132 5.73 -21.41 -1.54
CA SER A 132 6.50 -22.60 -1.17
C SER A 132 7.96 -22.55 -1.69
N SER A 133 8.47 -21.39 -2.09
CA SER A 133 9.81 -21.23 -2.68
C SER A 133 10.40 -19.81 -2.54
N GLY A 134 10.55 -19.30 -1.31
CA GLY A 134 11.60 -18.31 -1.00
C GLY A 134 11.65 -16.94 -1.72
N GLN A 135 10.59 -16.44 -2.37
CA GLN A 135 10.58 -15.06 -2.90
C GLN A 135 9.28 -14.30 -2.57
N THR A 136 9.13 -13.90 -1.31
CA THR A 136 8.03 -13.02 -0.85
C THR A 136 8.02 -11.60 -1.47
N SER A 137 8.97 -11.27 -2.35
CA SER A 137 9.15 -9.91 -2.89
C SER A 137 8.39 -9.63 -4.21
N VAL A 138 7.85 -10.65 -4.89
CA VAL A 138 7.38 -10.50 -6.29
C VAL A 138 5.96 -9.91 -6.42
N ILE A 139 5.08 -10.14 -5.44
CA ILE A 139 3.67 -9.72 -5.51
C ILE A 139 3.51 -8.23 -5.21
N THR A 140 4.13 -7.75 -4.13
CA THR A 140 4.21 -6.31 -3.81
C THR A 140 4.91 -5.54 -4.92
N ARG A 141 5.93 -6.14 -5.57
CA ARG A 141 6.59 -5.53 -6.73
C ARG A 141 5.69 -5.44 -7.96
N LYS A 142 4.75 -6.37 -8.22
CA LYS A 142 3.84 -6.26 -9.37
C LYS A 142 2.74 -5.21 -9.16
N MET A 143 2.19 -5.09 -7.96
CA MET A 143 1.32 -3.96 -7.61
C MET A 143 2.08 -2.64 -7.75
N ALA A 144 3.31 -2.54 -7.21
CA ALA A 144 4.13 -1.34 -7.29
C ALA A 144 4.69 -1.03 -8.70
N LEU A 145 4.99 -2.03 -9.54
CA LEU A 145 5.45 -1.78 -10.91
C LEU A 145 4.35 -1.16 -11.77
N LEU A 146 3.08 -1.51 -11.53
CA LEU A 146 1.96 -0.88 -12.24
C LEU A 146 1.77 0.58 -11.82
N PHE A 147 2.08 0.92 -10.55
CA PHE A 147 2.16 2.32 -10.09
C PHE A 147 3.19 3.16 -10.86
N ALA A 148 4.32 2.55 -11.27
CA ALA A 148 5.38 3.26 -11.99
C ALA A 148 5.17 3.32 -13.51
N LEU A 149 4.46 2.35 -14.10
CA LEU A 149 4.29 2.24 -15.55
C LEU A 149 3.17 3.13 -16.12
N PHE A 150 2.17 3.51 -15.32
CA PHE A 150 1.05 4.35 -15.77
C PHE A 150 1.07 5.79 -15.23
N ALA A 151 2.06 6.15 -14.40
CA ALA A 151 2.25 7.50 -13.87
C ALA A 151 3.26 8.36 -14.66
N ARG A 152 3.49 8.05 -15.94
CA ARG A 152 4.25 8.90 -16.87
C ARG A 152 3.31 9.69 -17.77
#